data_AF-A0A350YCE5-F1
#
_entry.id   AF-A0A350YCE5-F1
#
_cell.length_a   1.000
_cell.length_b   1.000
_cell.length_c   1.000
_cell.angle_alpha   90.00
_cell.angle_beta   90.00
_cell.angle_gamma   90.00
#
_symmetry.space_group_name_H-M   'P 1'
#
loop_
_entity.id
_entity.type
_entity.pdbx_description
1 polymer ?
#
loop_
_entity_poly.entity_id
_entity_poly.type
_entity_poly.pdbx_seq_one_letter_code
_entity_poly.pdbx_strand_id
1 'polypeptide(L)'
;MTEIPPSNPQHHPQPDSETVNADALFQLLRRKESNWVEWGLSCQQLQKAGYSSQAIFEETGFEPIQQNQVIVASQVYGTVMNAGVSEAVRSRFERTGSDILYELRILTQPERAAAAEFIVARNLDADSAREVAKAIKEFSRRSSPPAGFSDHPGDAVAYQYWKLAQQHNDLQERSRLIARGLMFAHTQESRRQIEQLLTEGVGSDRRPTPRLPFYRLETEEALPRLIPVVGQFPVTAAALKAVPGVQPAGAFQIVEQAGNQALVAVPGWQVILKAQDPVAILCNNTQLPNQEREKSEELLAIIDRAEQEWSADSYFVVDQSGQLEVEWFLEEPNVPLLGRLILVMRPKKILDEPLSRDVWQVDE
;
A
#
# COMPACT_ATOMS: atom_id res chain seq x y z
N MET A 1 7.53 -3.66 59.12
CA MET A 1 6.10 -3.38 58.86
C MET A 1 6.05 -2.01 58.24
N THR A 2 5.93 -1.96 56.91
CA THR A 2 5.92 -0.73 56.12
C THR A 2 4.68 -0.82 55.26
N GLU A 3 3.75 0.10 55.50
CA GLU A 3 2.43 0.13 54.88
C GLU A 3 2.52 0.42 53.38
N ILE A 4 1.76 -0.34 52.61
CA ILE A 4 1.54 -0.16 51.17
C ILE A 4 0.41 0.87 51.03
N PRO A 5 0.58 1.96 50.26
CA PRO A 5 -0.51 2.92 50.04
C PRO A 5 -1.59 2.31 49.13
N PRO A 6 -2.86 2.72 49.28
CA PRO A 6 -3.97 2.07 48.58
C PRO A 6 -3.95 2.37 47.08
N SER A 7 -4.24 1.33 46.30
CA SER A 7 -4.44 1.36 44.86
C SER A 7 -5.50 2.39 44.45
N ASN A 8 -5.14 3.25 43.50
CA ASN A 8 -6.02 4.23 42.88
C ASN A 8 -7.15 3.50 42.11
N PRO A 9 -8.43 3.85 42.27
CA PRO A 9 -9.52 3.28 41.47
C PRO A 9 -9.39 3.73 40.01
N GLN A 10 -9.74 2.81 39.11
CA GLN A 10 -9.69 2.95 37.65
C GLN A 10 -10.19 4.32 37.18
N HIS A 11 -9.29 5.10 36.59
CA HIS A 11 -9.62 6.33 35.90
C HIS A 11 -10.24 5.97 34.54
N HIS A 12 -11.56 5.89 34.47
CA HIS A 12 -12.26 6.03 33.21
C HIS A 12 -12.28 7.53 32.89
N PRO A 13 -11.66 8.00 31.79
CA PRO A 13 -11.75 9.40 31.42
C PRO A 13 -13.22 9.74 31.16
N GLN A 14 -13.75 10.65 31.96
CA GLN A 14 -15.10 11.16 31.83
C GLN A 14 -15.12 12.11 30.62
N PRO A 15 -15.89 11.83 29.55
CA PRO A 15 -15.88 12.68 28.38
C PRO A 15 -16.52 14.05 28.67
N ASP A 16 -16.06 15.08 27.96
CA ASP A 16 -16.59 16.44 27.99
C ASP A 16 -18.09 16.47 27.66
N SER A 17 -18.92 16.40 28.71
CA SER A 17 -20.38 16.28 28.64
C SER A 17 -21.11 17.61 28.41
N GLU A 18 -20.38 18.72 28.24
CA GLU A 18 -21.00 20.06 28.23
C GLU A 18 -21.60 20.48 26.87
N THR A 19 -21.38 19.73 25.79
CA THR A 19 -21.88 20.12 24.44
C THR A 19 -22.93 19.19 23.81
N VAL A 20 -23.15 17.99 24.36
CA VAL A 20 -24.11 17.00 23.82
C VAL A 20 -24.96 16.46 24.97
N ASN A 21 -26.29 16.54 24.85
CA ASN A 21 -27.21 15.95 25.83
C ASN A 21 -27.25 14.42 25.68
N ALA A 22 -26.21 13.75 26.20
CA ALA A 22 -25.99 12.32 26.07
C ALA A 22 -27.16 11.50 26.66
N ASP A 23 -27.75 11.93 27.77
CA ASP A 23 -28.88 11.25 28.42
C ASP A 23 -30.10 11.15 27.50
N ALA A 24 -30.42 12.23 26.79
CA ALA A 24 -31.52 12.24 25.81
C ALA A 24 -31.25 11.28 24.65
N LEU A 25 -30.00 11.21 24.17
CA LEU A 25 -29.60 10.29 23.09
C LEU A 25 -29.66 8.82 23.55
N PHE A 26 -29.19 8.52 24.76
CA PHE A 26 -29.31 7.17 25.33
C PHE A 26 -30.77 6.76 25.50
N GLN A 27 -31.64 7.66 25.97
CA GLN A 27 -33.07 7.38 26.11
C GLN A 27 -33.73 7.10 24.75
N LEU A 28 -33.41 7.90 23.73
CA LEU A 28 -33.91 7.73 22.35
C LEU A 28 -33.54 6.34 21.82
N LEU A 29 -32.27 5.95 21.95
CA LEU A 29 -31.76 4.66 21.50
C LEU A 29 -32.37 3.49 22.30
N ARG A 30 -32.37 3.56 23.64
CA ARG A 30 -32.91 2.51 24.52
C ARG A 30 -34.38 2.22 24.24
N ARG A 31 -35.17 3.25 23.94
CA ARG A 31 -36.60 3.12 23.63
C ARG A 31 -36.89 2.89 22.14
N LYS A 32 -35.86 2.93 21.28
CA LYS A 32 -35.99 2.87 19.82
C LYS A 32 -36.98 3.91 19.28
N GLU A 33 -36.94 5.12 19.84
CA GLU A 33 -37.76 6.24 19.40
C GLU A 33 -37.26 6.76 18.04
N SER A 34 -38.15 7.31 17.20
CA SER A 34 -37.84 7.79 15.83
C SER A 34 -37.51 6.65 14.84
N ASN A 35 -36.50 6.82 13.97
CA ASN A 35 -36.15 5.87 12.92
C ASN A 35 -34.65 5.51 12.97
N TRP A 36 -34.26 4.53 12.15
CA TRP A 36 -32.89 4.03 12.11
C TRP A 36 -31.84 5.09 11.72
N VAL A 37 -32.23 6.11 10.96
CA VAL A 37 -31.34 7.22 10.58
C VAL A 37 -30.99 8.03 11.83
N GLU A 38 -31.99 8.41 12.62
CA GLU A 38 -31.81 9.12 13.90
C GLU A 38 -31.02 8.28 14.92
N TRP A 39 -31.21 6.96 14.93
CA TRP A 39 -30.39 6.06 15.75
C TRP A 39 -28.92 6.14 15.34
N GLY A 40 -28.62 6.10 14.03
CA GLY A 40 -27.27 6.23 13.52
C GLY A 40 -26.62 7.57 13.86
N LEU A 41 -27.36 8.68 13.73
CA LEU A 41 -26.88 10.01 14.10
C LEU A 41 -26.59 10.11 15.60
N SER A 42 -27.47 9.54 16.43
CA SER A 42 -27.33 9.52 17.88
C SER A 42 -26.12 8.69 18.33
N CYS A 43 -25.93 7.49 17.78
CA CYS A 43 -24.72 6.69 18.04
C CYS A 43 -23.44 7.42 17.61
N GLN A 44 -23.45 8.13 16.47
CA GLN A 44 -22.30 8.90 16.02
C GLN A 44 -21.99 10.08 16.97
N GLN A 45 -23.01 10.78 17.44
CA GLN A 45 -22.85 11.89 18.39
C GLN A 45 -22.27 11.40 19.72
N LEU A 46 -22.77 10.29 20.25
CA LEU A 46 -22.23 9.67 21.46
C LEU A 46 -20.76 9.23 21.28
N GLN A 47 -20.41 8.61 20.16
CA GLN A 47 -19.01 8.24 19.89
C GLN A 47 -18.08 9.46 19.77
N LYS A 48 -18.54 10.55 19.13
CA LYS A 48 -17.79 11.82 19.07
C LYS A 48 -17.63 12.47 20.44
N ALA A 49 -18.62 12.31 21.31
CA ALA A 49 -18.57 12.70 22.71
C ALA A 49 -17.80 11.69 23.57
N GLY A 50 -16.97 10.81 23.01
CA GLY A 50 -16.04 9.97 23.76
C GLY A 50 -16.61 8.67 24.35
N TYR A 51 -17.88 8.36 24.12
CA TYR A 51 -18.46 7.09 24.55
C TYR A 51 -18.00 5.93 23.66
N SER A 52 -17.50 4.85 24.27
CA SER A 52 -17.11 3.65 23.54
C SER A 52 -18.35 2.89 22.99
N SER A 53 -18.17 2.09 21.95
CA SER A 53 -19.26 1.26 21.42
C SER A 53 -19.82 0.30 22.47
N GLN A 54 -18.97 -0.16 23.39
CA GLN A 54 -19.36 -1.02 24.50
C GLN A 54 -20.23 -0.27 25.52
N ALA A 55 -19.86 0.96 25.88
CA ALA A 55 -20.66 1.79 26.79
C ALA A 55 -22.05 2.09 26.20
N ILE A 56 -22.13 2.37 24.89
CA ILE A 56 -23.41 2.58 24.20
C ILE A 56 -24.26 1.31 24.23
N PHE A 57 -23.65 0.13 24.03
CA PHE A 57 -24.35 -1.15 24.12
C PHE A 57 -24.91 -1.40 25.52
N GLU A 58 -24.11 -1.19 26.57
CA GLU A 58 -24.54 -1.38 27.96
C GLU A 58 -25.73 -0.49 28.32
N GLU A 59 -25.75 0.75 27.83
CA GLU A 59 -26.82 1.70 28.12
C GLU A 59 -28.07 1.52 27.24
N THR A 60 -27.96 0.93 26.04
CA THR A 60 -29.07 0.98 25.03
C THR A 60 -29.48 -0.37 24.47
N GLY A 61 -28.62 -1.39 24.56
CA GLY A 61 -28.78 -2.68 23.90
C GLY A 61 -28.44 -2.68 22.40
N PHE A 62 -27.96 -1.56 21.83
CA PHE A 62 -27.48 -1.54 20.44
C PHE A 62 -26.11 -2.21 20.35
N GLU A 63 -26.02 -3.35 19.68
CA GLU A 63 -24.75 -4.05 19.53
C GLU A 63 -23.74 -3.23 18.71
N PRO A 64 -22.42 -3.33 18.97
CA PRO A 64 -21.40 -2.58 18.22
C PRO A 64 -21.50 -2.77 16.70
N ILE A 65 -21.87 -3.96 16.22
CA ILE A 65 -22.07 -4.22 14.79
C ILE A 65 -23.27 -3.44 14.23
N GLN A 66 -24.37 -3.36 14.99
CA GLN A 66 -25.56 -2.60 14.62
C GLN A 66 -25.28 -1.10 14.65
N GLN A 67 -24.56 -0.61 15.66
CA GLN A 67 -24.13 0.79 15.74
C GLN A 67 -23.34 1.18 14.49
N ASN A 68 -22.30 0.42 14.14
CA ASN A 68 -21.53 0.66 12.93
C ASN A 68 -22.40 0.66 11.66
N GLN A 69 -23.32 -0.30 11.55
CA GLN A 69 -24.24 -0.38 10.42
C GLN A 69 -25.10 0.88 10.30
N VAL A 70 -25.82 1.28 11.36
CA VAL A 70 -26.73 2.43 11.30
C VAL A 70 -25.99 3.76 11.15
N ILE A 71 -24.79 3.91 11.73
CA ILE A 71 -23.95 5.11 11.56
C ILE A 71 -23.53 5.28 10.10
N VAL A 72 -22.99 4.23 9.49
CA VAL A 72 -22.51 4.31 8.09
C VAL A 72 -23.69 4.43 7.14
N ALA A 73 -24.77 3.69 7.38
CA ALA A 73 -25.97 3.75 6.56
C ALA A 73 -26.65 5.13 6.63
N SER A 74 -26.63 5.83 7.78
CA SER A 74 -27.24 7.16 7.90
C SER A 74 -26.46 8.22 7.11
N GLN A 75 -25.12 8.08 7.07
CA GLN A 75 -24.26 8.90 6.22
C GLN A 75 -24.55 8.65 4.72
N VAL A 76 -24.69 7.38 4.33
CA VAL A 76 -25.08 7.02 2.96
C VAL A 76 -26.45 7.60 2.64
N TYR A 77 -27.44 7.43 3.51
CA TYR A 77 -28.79 7.99 3.38
C TYR A 77 -28.74 9.50 3.13
N GLY A 78 -27.99 10.25 3.94
CA GLY A 78 -27.82 11.69 3.74
C GLY A 78 -27.29 12.03 2.35
N THR A 79 -26.27 11.30 1.87
CA THR A 79 -25.73 11.52 0.51
C THR A 79 -26.72 11.16 -0.61
N VAL A 80 -27.53 10.12 -0.41
CA VAL A 80 -28.56 9.69 -1.38
C VAL A 80 -29.70 10.72 -1.44
N MET A 81 -30.18 11.20 -0.30
CA MET A 81 -31.25 12.20 -0.25
C MET A 81 -30.83 13.54 -0.86
N ASN A 82 -29.58 13.96 -0.62
CA ASN A 82 -29.04 15.20 -1.20
C ASN A 82 -28.91 15.14 -2.73
N ALA A 83 -28.83 13.96 -3.32
CA ALA A 83 -28.75 13.78 -4.77
C ALA A 83 -30.12 13.87 -5.49
N GLY A 84 -31.23 13.98 -4.74
CA GLY A 84 -32.56 14.17 -5.33
C GLY A 84 -33.18 12.90 -5.92
N VAL A 85 -33.16 11.80 -5.17
CA VAL A 85 -33.80 10.52 -5.57
C VAL A 85 -35.33 10.57 -5.57
N SER A 86 -35.95 9.58 -6.19
CA SER A 86 -37.39 9.38 -6.29
C SER A 86 -38.07 9.22 -4.93
N GLU A 87 -39.37 9.56 -4.88
CA GLU A 87 -40.17 9.43 -3.66
C GLU A 87 -40.30 7.97 -3.19
N ALA A 88 -40.25 7.01 -4.12
CA ALA A 88 -40.24 5.59 -3.78
C ALA A 88 -38.97 5.21 -2.99
N VAL A 89 -37.80 5.72 -3.40
CA VAL A 89 -36.53 5.50 -2.69
C VAL A 89 -36.54 6.18 -1.33
N ARG A 90 -37.04 7.42 -1.26
CA ARG A 90 -37.18 8.17 -0.02
C ARG A 90 -38.06 7.43 0.99
N SER A 91 -39.28 7.09 0.59
CA SER A 91 -40.24 6.38 1.44
C SER A 91 -39.74 5.02 1.91
N ARG A 92 -39.03 4.28 1.04
CA ARG A 92 -38.43 2.98 1.40
C ARG A 92 -37.37 3.14 2.49
N PHE A 93 -36.40 4.03 2.26
CA PHE A 93 -35.23 4.15 3.12
C PHE A 93 -35.43 4.97 4.38
N GLU A 94 -36.46 5.82 4.45
CA GLU A 94 -36.85 6.50 5.69
C GLU A 94 -37.31 5.51 6.77
N ARG A 95 -37.96 4.42 6.36
CA ARG A 95 -38.53 3.42 7.28
C ARG A 95 -37.60 2.24 7.56
N THR A 96 -36.90 1.73 6.54
CA THR A 96 -36.17 0.46 6.57
C THR A 96 -34.96 0.48 5.63
N GLY A 97 -34.06 -0.50 5.68
CA GLY A 97 -32.99 -0.64 4.68
C GLY A 97 -31.64 -0.06 5.07
N SER A 98 -31.36 0.05 6.38
CA SER A 98 -30.03 0.42 6.88
C SER A 98 -28.96 -0.60 6.46
N ASP A 99 -29.30 -1.88 6.44
CA ASP A 99 -28.50 -2.99 5.91
C ASP A 99 -28.18 -2.80 4.42
N ILE A 100 -29.17 -2.46 3.61
CA ILE A 100 -29.00 -2.21 2.17
C ILE A 100 -28.09 -1.01 1.93
N LEU A 101 -28.35 0.12 2.60
CA LEU A 101 -27.56 1.34 2.41
C LEU A 101 -26.14 1.20 2.95
N TYR A 102 -25.93 0.37 3.98
CA TYR A 102 -24.60 0.05 4.48
C TYR A 102 -23.70 -0.59 3.40
N GLU A 103 -24.27 -1.42 2.53
CA GLU A 103 -23.51 -2.06 1.45
C GLU A 103 -23.07 -1.07 0.36
N LEU A 104 -23.75 0.07 0.23
CA LEU A 104 -23.40 1.13 -0.72
C LEU A 104 -22.24 2.03 -0.24
N ARG A 105 -21.69 1.80 0.97
CA ARG A 105 -20.65 2.66 1.58
C ARG A 105 -19.40 2.85 0.71
N ILE A 106 -19.06 1.86 -0.13
CA ILE A 106 -17.87 1.86 -1.00
C ILE A 106 -18.02 2.72 -2.26
N LEU A 107 -19.25 3.16 -2.55
CA LEU A 107 -19.62 3.95 -3.72
C LEU A 107 -19.47 5.45 -3.45
N THR A 108 -19.28 6.23 -4.50
CA THR A 108 -19.31 7.70 -4.51
C THR A 108 -20.74 8.22 -4.40
N GLN A 109 -20.93 9.51 -4.13
CA GLN A 109 -22.27 10.09 -3.94
C GLN A 109 -23.20 9.90 -5.16
N PRO A 110 -22.77 10.15 -6.42
CA PRO A 110 -23.62 9.91 -7.58
C PRO A 110 -23.95 8.42 -7.78
N GLU A 111 -22.97 7.54 -7.55
CA GLU A 111 -23.16 6.09 -7.65
C GLU A 111 -24.15 5.57 -6.60
N ARG A 112 -24.12 6.10 -5.37
CA ARG A 112 -25.06 5.72 -4.29
C ARG A 112 -26.50 6.03 -4.68
N ALA A 113 -26.76 7.21 -5.24
CA ALA A 113 -28.09 7.61 -5.68
C ALA A 113 -28.62 6.69 -6.79
N ALA A 114 -27.81 6.45 -7.83
CA ALA A 114 -28.17 5.55 -8.92
C ALA A 114 -28.38 4.10 -8.43
N ALA A 115 -27.53 3.61 -7.53
CA ALA A 115 -27.67 2.28 -6.95
C ALA A 115 -28.95 2.15 -6.10
N ALA A 116 -29.28 3.17 -5.30
CA ALA A 116 -30.48 3.20 -4.48
C ALA A 116 -31.76 3.14 -5.33
N GLU A 117 -31.84 3.93 -6.41
CA GLU A 117 -32.93 3.86 -7.39
C GLU A 117 -33.08 2.46 -7.97
N PHE A 118 -31.97 1.87 -8.41
CA PHE A 118 -31.96 0.56 -9.02
C PHE A 118 -32.41 -0.54 -8.05
N ILE A 119 -31.90 -0.52 -6.82
CA ILE A 119 -32.22 -1.49 -5.77
C ILE A 119 -33.71 -1.44 -5.42
N VAL A 120 -34.26 -0.24 -5.27
CA VAL A 120 -35.69 -0.07 -4.94
C VAL A 120 -36.57 -0.48 -6.12
N ALA A 121 -36.22 -0.07 -7.33
CA ALA A 121 -36.96 -0.44 -8.54
C ALA A 121 -36.99 -1.96 -8.78
N ARG A 122 -35.97 -2.69 -8.33
CA ARG A 122 -35.87 -4.16 -8.45
C ARG A 122 -36.20 -4.91 -7.16
N ASN A 123 -36.58 -4.21 -6.09
CA ASN A 123 -36.89 -4.77 -4.77
C ASN A 123 -35.80 -5.74 -4.27
N LEU A 124 -34.54 -5.30 -4.32
CA LEU A 124 -33.38 -6.10 -3.93
C LEU A 124 -33.14 -6.06 -2.40
N ASP A 125 -32.63 -7.16 -1.86
CA ASP A 125 -32.21 -7.30 -0.46
C ASP A 125 -30.76 -6.85 -0.23
N ALA A 126 -30.28 -6.94 1.02
CA ALA A 126 -28.93 -6.51 1.39
C ALA A 126 -27.83 -7.32 0.69
N ASP A 127 -28.01 -8.64 0.53
CA ASP A 127 -27.05 -9.49 -0.17
C ASP A 127 -26.94 -9.10 -1.65
N SER A 128 -28.07 -8.88 -2.31
CA SER A 128 -28.10 -8.39 -3.69
C SER A 128 -27.55 -6.96 -3.80
N ALA A 129 -27.81 -6.09 -2.81
CA ALA A 129 -27.26 -4.73 -2.77
C ALA A 129 -25.74 -4.73 -2.67
N ARG A 130 -25.15 -5.68 -1.92
CA ARG A 130 -23.70 -5.89 -1.86
C ARG A 130 -23.13 -6.31 -3.21
N GLU A 131 -23.79 -7.22 -3.92
CA GLU A 131 -23.40 -7.59 -5.28
C GLU A 131 -23.44 -6.38 -6.22
N VAL A 132 -24.52 -5.58 -6.17
CA VAL A 132 -24.68 -4.36 -6.96
C VAL A 132 -23.58 -3.35 -6.67
N ALA A 133 -23.29 -3.07 -5.40
CA ALA A 133 -22.25 -2.13 -5.00
C ALA A 133 -20.87 -2.55 -5.52
N LYS A 134 -20.55 -3.84 -5.42
CA LYS A 134 -19.29 -4.38 -5.94
C LYS A 134 -19.22 -4.24 -7.47
N ALA A 135 -20.30 -4.60 -8.18
CA ALA A 135 -20.37 -4.51 -9.64
C ALA A 135 -20.13 -3.07 -10.12
N ILE A 136 -20.86 -2.10 -9.55
CA ILE A 136 -20.71 -0.67 -9.88
C ILE A 136 -19.28 -0.22 -9.60
N LYS A 137 -18.72 -0.56 -8.43
CA LYS A 137 -17.38 -0.12 -8.05
C LYS A 137 -16.27 -0.70 -8.93
N GLU A 138 -16.43 -1.92 -9.42
CA GLU A 138 -15.50 -2.52 -10.38
C GLU A 138 -15.66 -1.91 -11.78
N PHE A 139 -16.90 -1.61 -12.18
CA PHE A 139 -17.21 -1.00 -13.47
C PHE A 139 -16.68 0.44 -13.55
N SER A 140 -16.84 1.25 -12.51
CA SER A 140 -16.42 2.66 -12.49
C SER A 140 -14.91 2.89 -12.43
N ARG A 141 -14.11 1.84 -12.19
CA ARG A 141 -12.63 1.90 -12.33
C ARG A 141 -12.18 1.99 -13.78
N ARG A 142 -13.08 1.72 -14.74
CA ARG A 142 -12.79 1.80 -16.17
C ARG A 142 -12.93 3.26 -16.61
N SER A 143 -12.02 3.70 -17.46
CA SER A 143 -12.10 5.04 -18.08
C SER A 143 -13.29 5.18 -19.03
N SER A 144 -13.80 4.07 -19.56
CA SER A 144 -14.99 4.03 -20.42
C SER A 144 -15.78 2.73 -20.22
N PRO A 145 -17.11 2.75 -20.41
CA PRO A 145 -17.92 1.54 -20.41
C PRO A 145 -17.43 0.52 -21.45
N PRO A 146 -17.50 -0.80 -21.16
CA PRO A 146 -17.32 -1.84 -22.16
C PRO A 146 -18.35 -1.72 -23.28
N ALA A 147 -17.97 -2.12 -24.49
CA ALA A 147 -18.87 -2.09 -25.65
C ALA A 147 -20.17 -2.87 -25.34
N GLY A 148 -21.31 -2.21 -25.60
CA GLY A 148 -22.64 -2.77 -25.37
C GLY A 148 -23.17 -2.67 -23.94
N PHE A 149 -22.44 -2.02 -23.02
CA PHE A 149 -22.91 -1.77 -21.66
C PHE A 149 -22.84 -0.27 -21.35
N SER A 150 -23.87 0.26 -20.68
CA SER A 150 -23.91 1.65 -20.21
C SER A 150 -23.38 1.80 -18.77
N ASP A 151 -23.21 3.04 -18.30
CA ASP A 151 -22.88 3.36 -16.90
C ASP A 151 -24.06 3.13 -15.92
N HIS A 152 -25.20 2.63 -16.40
CA HIS A 152 -26.34 2.34 -15.54
C HIS A 152 -26.02 1.16 -14.59
N PRO A 153 -26.38 1.22 -13.29
CA PRO A 153 -26.14 0.15 -12.31
C PRO A 153 -26.53 -1.25 -12.78
N GLY A 154 -27.68 -1.36 -13.45
CA GLY A 154 -28.14 -2.63 -14.04
C GLY A 154 -27.21 -3.19 -15.12
N ASP A 155 -26.65 -2.34 -15.98
CA ASP A 155 -25.68 -2.78 -16.99
C ASP A 155 -24.32 -3.11 -16.37
N ALA A 156 -23.90 -2.42 -15.30
CA ALA A 156 -22.69 -2.77 -14.56
C ALA A 156 -22.77 -4.18 -13.94
N VAL A 157 -23.92 -4.52 -13.33
CA VAL A 157 -24.19 -5.86 -12.79
C VAL A 157 -24.31 -6.89 -13.91
N ALA A 158 -25.03 -6.55 -14.98
CA ALA A 158 -25.19 -7.43 -16.13
C ALA A 158 -23.84 -7.76 -16.79
N TYR A 159 -22.93 -6.78 -16.88
CA TYR A 159 -21.57 -6.97 -17.38
C TYR A 159 -20.74 -7.91 -16.49
N GLN A 160 -20.87 -7.81 -15.17
CA GLN A 160 -20.21 -8.75 -14.25
C GLN A 160 -20.66 -10.19 -14.53
N TYR A 161 -21.96 -10.41 -14.66
CA TYR A 161 -22.52 -11.74 -14.97
C TYR A 161 -22.16 -12.23 -16.37
N TRP A 162 -22.12 -11.34 -17.36
CA TRP A 162 -21.65 -11.64 -18.72
C TRP A 162 -20.19 -12.12 -18.72
N LYS A 163 -19.30 -11.40 -18.01
CA LYS A 163 -17.89 -11.78 -17.89
C LYS A 163 -17.72 -13.12 -17.16
N LEU A 164 -18.47 -13.35 -16.09
CA LEU A 164 -18.43 -14.63 -15.37
C LEU A 164 -18.94 -15.76 -16.27
N ALA A 165 -20.03 -15.57 -16.98
CA ALA A 165 -20.59 -16.58 -17.89
C ALA A 165 -19.60 -17.00 -18.99
N GLN A 166 -18.74 -16.10 -19.46
CA GLN A 166 -17.67 -16.44 -20.42
C GLN A 166 -16.53 -17.28 -19.82
N GLN A 167 -16.32 -17.20 -18.51
CA GLN A 167 -15.24 -17.92 -17.82
C GLN A 167 -15.66 -19.33 -17.40
N HIS A 168 -16.97 -19.60 -17.35
CA HIS A 168 -17.51 -20.90 -16.95
C HIS A 168 -17.75 -21.81 -18.16
N ASN A 169 -17.08 -22.96 -18.17
CA ASN A 169 -17.26 -24.02 -19.16
C ASN A 169 -18.37 -25.01 -18.79
N ASP A 170 -18.94 -24.91 -17.59
CA ASP A 170 -20.11 -25.71 -17.21
C ASP A 170 -21.39 -25.05 -17.76
N LEU A 171 -22.19 -25.81 -18.51
CA LEU A 171 -23.38 -25.30 -19.19
C LEU A 171 -24.46 -24.83 -18.21
N GLN A 172 -24.62 -25.52 -17.07
CA GLN A 172 -25.65 -25.18 -16.09
C GLN A 172 -25.30 -23.89 -15.35
N GLU A 173 -24.08 -23.77 -14.86
CA GLU A 173 -23.59 -22.54 -14.22
C GLU A 173 -23.57 -21.37 -15.20
N ARG A 174 -23.12 -21.59 -16.44
CA ARG A 174 -23.18 -20.56 -17.49
C ARG A 174 -24.61 -20.09 -17.75
N SER A 175 -25.57 -21.00 -17.84
CA SER A 175 -26.99 -20.66 -18.04
C SER A 175 -27.56 -19.86 -16.86
N ARG A 176 -27.20 -20.21 -15.62
CA ARG A 176 -27.58 -19.46 -14.41
C ARG A 176 -27.04 -18.04 -14.42
N LEU A 177 -25.77 -17.87 -14.81
CA LEU A 177 -25.12 -16.56 -14.91
C LEU A 177 -25.73 -15.70 -16.03
N ILE A 178 -26.05 -16.29 -17.18
CA ILE A 178 -26.76 -15.61 -18.29
C ILE A 178 -28.13 -15.12 -17.82
N ALA A 179 -28.92 -15.96 -17.15
CA ALA A 179 -30.23 -15.59 -16.62
C ALA A 179 -30.13 -14.42 -15.62
N ARG A 180 -29.15 -14.45 -14.71
CA ARG A 180 -28.88 -13.33 -13.81
C ARG A 180 -28.48 -12.06 -14.56
N GLY A 181 -27.62 -12.17 -15.57
CA GLY A 181 -27.24 -11.04 -16.43
C GLY A 181 -28.45 -10.38 -17.09
N LEU A 182 -29.34 -11.17 -17.71
CA LEU A 182 -30.56 -10.68 -18.36
C LEU A 182 -31.54 -10.05 -17.37
N MET A 183 -31.62 -10.58 -16.15
CA MET A 183 -32.47 -10.03 -15.09
C MET A 183 -32.11 -8.58 -14.78
N PHE A 184 -30.81 -8.25 -14.73
CA PHE A 184 -30.31 -6.91 -14.35
C PHE A 184 -30.08 -5.97 -15.53
N ALA A 185 -29.87 -6.48 -16.74
CA ALA A 185 -29.61 -5.69 -17.94
C ALA A 185 -30.64 -4.57 -18.16
N HIS A 186 -30.13 -3.35 -18.33
CA HIS A 186 -30.92 -2.14 -18.48
C HIS A 186 -31.11 -1.77 -19.95
N THR A 187 -30.05 -1.76 -20.75
CA THR A 187 -30.12 -1.41 -22.17
C THR A 187 -30.44 -2.61 -23.07
N GLN A 188 -31.02 -2.35 -24.25
CA GLN A 188 -31.26 -3.42 -25.23
C GLN A 188 -29.94 -4.00 -25.76
N GLU A 189 -28.89 -3.19 -25.83
CA GLU A 189 -27.58 -3.64 -26.29
C GLU A 189 -26.91 -4.57 -25.27
N SER A 190 -26.99 -4.28 -23.98
CA SER A 190 -26.45 -5.17 -22.94
C SER A 190 -27.19 -6.50 -22.91
N ARG A 191 -28.51 -6.50 -23.12
CA ARG A 191 -29.30 -7.72 -23.31
C ARG A 191 -28.81 -8.55 -24.48
N ARG A 192 -28.60 -7.93 -25.65
CA ARG A 192 -28.07 -8.63 -26.85
C ARG A 192 -26.70 -9.25 -26.59
N GLN A 193 -25.79 -8.52 -25.95
CA GLN A 193 -24.46 -9.04 -25.56
C GLN A 193 -24.56 -10.30 -24.69
N ILE A 194 -25.56 -10.37 -23.81
CA ILE A 194 -25.77 -11.51 -22.93
C ILE A 194 -26.50 -12.65 -23.65
N GLU A 195 -27.48 -12.36 -24.50
CA GLU A 195 -28.16 -13.36 -25.33
C GLU A 195 -27.21 -14.07 -26.31
N GLN A 196 -26.20 -13.35 -26.83
CA GLN A 196 -25.16 -13.94 -27.67
C GLN A 196 -24.42 -15.09 -26.97
N LEU A 197 -24.31 -15.06 -25.63
CA LEU A 197 -23.70 -16.15 -24.87
C LEU A 197 -24.50 -17.46 -24.93
N LEU A 198 -25.76 -17.46 -25.37
CA LEU A 198 -26.54 -18.68 -25.58
C LEU A 198 -26.21 -19.38 -26.90
N THR A 199 -25.69 -18.62 -27.88
CA THR A 199 -25.34 -19.12 -29.22
C THR A 199 -23.84 -19.33 -29.39
N GLU A 200 -23.02 -18.57 -28.68
CA GLU A 200 -21.58 -18.80 -28.59
C GLU A 200 -21.31 -20.11 -27.84
N GLY A 201 -20.72 -21.10 -28.52
CA GLY A 201 -20.40 -22.40 -27.94
C GLY A 201 -19.65 -22.31 -26.61
N VAL A 202 -19.84 -23.32 -25.75
CA VAL A 202 -19.09 -23.46 -24.50
C VAL A 202 -17.65 -23.81 -24.83
N GLY A 203 -16.74 -22.86 -24.66
CA GLY A 203 -15.31 -23.05 -24.92
C GLY A 203 -14.78 -22.37 -26.17
N SER A 204 -15.07 -21.09 -26.40
CA SER A 204 -14.03 -20.30 -27.10
C SER A 204 -12.84 -20.25 -26.15
N ASP A 205 -11.81 -21.06 -26.42
CA ASP A 205 -10.50 -21.05 -25.74
C ASP A 205 -9.82 -19.68 -25.95
N ARG A 206 -10.38 -18.63 -25.35
CA ARG A 206 -9.72 -17.34 -25.19
C ARG A 206 -8.76 -17.54 -24.04
N ARG A 207 -7.62 -18.17 -24.32
CA ARG A 207 -6.48 -18.19 -23.39
C ARG A 207 -6.24 -16.73 -22.97
N PRO A 208 -6.47 -16.37 -21.70
CA PRO A 208 -6.35 -14.98 -21.30
C PRO A 208 -4.92 -14.53 -21.57
N THR A 209 -4.74 -13.30 -22.05
CA THR A 209 -3.42 -12.73 -22.27
C THR A 209 -2.58 -12.91 -21.00
N PRO A 210 -1.36 -13.46 -21.09
CA PRO A 210 -0.48 -13.59 -19.94
C PRO A 210 -0.35 -12.23 -19.23
N ARG A 211 -0.44 -12.24 -17.90
CA ARG A 211 -0.19 -11.01 -17.13
C ARG A 211 1.27 -10.63 -17.29
N LEU A 212 1.54 -9.36 -17.56
CA LEU A 212 2.89 -8.83 -17.51
C LEU A 212 3.42 -8.92 -16.07
N PRO A 213 4.68 -9.31 -15.86
CA PRO A 213 5.27 -9.44 -14.53
C PRO A 213 5.66 -8.06 -13.99
N PHE A 214 4.67 -7.26 -13.62
CA PHE A 214 4.91 -5.96 -13.01
C PHE A 214 5.41 -6.15 -11.58
N TYR A 215 6.58 -5.59 -11.30
CA TYR A 215 7.12 -5.44 -9.95
C TYR A 215 7.07 -3.96 -9.58
N ARG A 216 6.75 -3.68 -8.31
CA ARG A 216 6.80 -2.34 -7.75
C ARG A 216 7.89 -2.35 -6.68
N LEU A 217 8.82 -1.42 -6.81
CA LEU A 217 9.83 -1.19 -5.78
C LEU A 217 9.11 -0.61 -4.56
N GLU A 218 9.28 -1.25 -3.40
CA GLU A 218 8.60 -0.83 -2.17
C GLU A 218 9.31 0.38 -1.55
N THR A 219 8.54 1.30 -0.95
CA THR A 219 9.06 2.57 -0.42
C THR A 219 10.10 2.38 0.69
N GLU A 220 10.03 1.27 1.41
CA GLU A 220 10.95 0.94 2.51
C GLU A 220 12.28 0.33 2.02
N GLU A 221 12.34 -0.12 0.76
CA GLU A 221 13.56 -0.68 0.18
C GLU A 221 14.45 0.44 -0.37
N ALA A 222 15.58 0.67 0.31
CA ALA A 222 16.59 1.58 -0.19
C ALA A 222 17.22 1.03 -1.48
N LEU A 223 17.04 1.77 -2.58
CA LEU A 223 17.60 1.39 -3.88
C LEU A 223 19.13 1.29 -3.81
N PRO A 224 19.73 0.28 -4.48
CA PRO A 224 21.17 0.23 -4.63
C PRO A 224 21.71 1.49 -5.32
N ARG A 225 22.90 1.94 -4.91
CA ARG A 225 23.60 3.07 -5.55
C ARG A 225 24.74 2.55 -6.41
N LEU A 226 24.84 3.07 -7.63
CA LEU A 226 25.98 2.84 -8.50
C LEU A 226 27.14 3.76 -8.08
N ILE A 227 28.31 3.17 -7.85
CA ILE A 227 29.52 3.87 -7.40
C ILE A 227 30.65 3.58 -8.40
N PRO A 228 31.39 4.60 -8.87
CA PRO A 228 32.50 4.41 -9.78
C PRO A 228 33.71 3.79 -9.07
N VAL A 229 34.35 2.83 -9.74
CA VAL A 229 35.53 2.14 -9.25
C VAL A 229 36.77 2.79 -9.85
N VAL A 230 37.68 3.29 -9.01
CA VAL A 230 38.94 3.92 -9.43
C VAL A 230 39.91 2.89 -9.99
N GLY A 231 39.95 1.70 -9.39
CA GLY A 231 40.88 0.63 -9.71
C GLY A 231 41.19 -0.23 -8.48
N GLN A 232 42.38 -0.84 -8.49
CA GLN A 232 42.89 -1.66 -7.40
C GLN A 232 44.18 -1.05 -6.85
N PHE A 233 44.35 -1.03 -5.51
CA PHE A 233 45.59 -0.55 -4.91
C PHE A 233 46.82 -1.35 -5.38
N PRO A 234 47.98 -0.69 -5.58
CA PRO A 234 48.25 0.75 -5.34
C PRO A 234 47.69 1.67 -6.45
N VAL A 235 47.13 2.82 -6.06
CA VAL A 235 46.47 3.81 -6.94
C VAL A 235 47.09 5.19 -6.69
N THR A 236 47.20 6.03 -7.70
CA THR A 236 47.73 7.41 -7.57
C THR A 236 46.62 8.43 -7.28
N ALA A 237 46.97 9.56 -6.67
CA ALA A 237 46.03 10.67 -6.47
C ALA A 237 45.48 11.24 -7.80
N ALA A 238 46.27 11.19 -8.88
CA ALA A 238 45.83 11.58 -10.21
C ALA A 238 44.72 10.67 -10.74
N ALA A 239 44.84 9.36 -10.54
CA ALA A 239 43.81 8.40 -10.94
C ALA A 239 42.50 8.62 -10.17
N LEU A 240 42.58 8.87 -8.85
CA LEU A 240 41.40 9.19 -8.03
C LEU A 240 40.67 10.46 -8.48
N LYS A 241 41.41 11.51 -8.84
CA LYS A 241 40.85 12.78 -9.33
C LYS A 241 40.30 12.66 -10.75
N ALA A 242 40.82 11.75 -11.57
CA ALA A 242 40.37 11.55 -12.94
C ALA A 242 38.99 10.87 -13.04
N VAL A 243 38.54 10.18 -11.99
CA VAL A 243 37.23 9.51 -11.97
C VAL A 243 36.10 10.54 -11.93
N PRO A 244 35.23 10.60 -12.94
CA PRO A 244 34.12 11.54 -12.94
C PRO A 244 33.08 11.15 -11.86
N GLY A 245 32.49 12.16 -11.21
CA GLY A 245 31.37 11.95 -10.30
C GLY A 245 30.17 11.34 -11.04
N VAL A 246 29.40 10.52 -10.33
CA VAL A 246 28.20 9.86 -10.86
C VAL A 246 26.95 10.58 -10.37
N GLN A 247 26.13 11.05 -11.31
CA GLN A 247 24.87 11.75 -11.04
C GLN A 247 23.70 10.91 -11.58
N PRO A 248 22.99 10.15 -10.73
CA PRO A 248 21.84 9.38 -11.16
C PRO A 248 20.64 10.29 -11.46
N ALA A 249 19.85 9.95 -12.49
CA ALA A 249 18.74 10.76 -12.97
C ALA A 249 17.40 9.99 -13.02
N GLY A 250 16.31 10.72 -12.75
CA GLY A 250 14.94 10.21 -12.87
C GLY A 250 14.53 9.20 -11.79
N ALA A 251 13.30 8.68 -11.91
CA ALA A 251 12.71 7.77 -10.93
C ALA A 251 13.44 6.42 -10.79
N PHE A 252 14.22 6.03 -11.80
CA PHE A 252 14.98 4.79 -11.83
C PHE A 252 16.48 4.98 -11.59
N GLN A 253 16.92 6.19 -11.20
CA GLN A 253 18.32 6.49 -10.85
C GLN A 253 19.32 6.07 -11.95
N ILE A 254 19.00 6.40 -13.21
CA ILE A 254 19.80 6.02 -14.37
C ILE A 254 21.10 6.83 -14.38
N VAL A 255 22.23 6.16 -14.61
CA VAL A 255 23.55 6.78 -14.75
C VAL A 255 24.00 6.69 -16.20
N GLU A 256 24.22 7.84 -16.83
CA GLU A 256 24.84 7.94 -18.15
C GLU A 256 26.31 8.34 -17.99
N GLN A 257 27.23 7.51 -18.46
CA GLN A 257 28.66 7.80 -18.46
C GLN A 257 29.25 7.63 -19.86
N ALA A 258 30.09 8.59 -20.24
CA ALA A 258 30.92 8.48 -21.44
C ALA A 258 32.28 7.89 -21.08
N GLY A 259 32.77 6.94 -21.88
CA GLY A 259 34.09 6.32 -21.70
C GLY A 259 34.05 4.96 -20.99
N ASN A 260 35.24 4.47 -20.62
CA ASN A 260 35.43 3.14 -20.02
C ASN A 260 35.57 3.26 -18.49
N GLN A 261 34.44 3.47 -17.80
CA GLN A 261 34.40 3.57 -16.34
C GLN A 261 33.73 2.32 -15.75
N ALA A 262 34.42 1.67 -14.81
CA ALA A 262 33.84 0.57 -14.04
C ALA A 262 32.91 1.13 -12.94
N LEU A 263 31.76 0.49 -12.76
CA LEU A 263 30.76 0.82 -11.74
C LEU A 263 30.47 -0.42 -10.90
N VAL A 264 30.19 -0.23 -9.61
CA VAL A 264 29.71 -1.28 -8.70
C VAL A 264 28.37 -0.86 -8.09
N ALA A 265 27.41 -1.78 -8.06
CA ALA A 265 26.13 -1.57 -7.39
C ALA A 265 26.27 -1.96 -5.91
N VAL A 266 26.10 -0.98 -5.03
CA VAL A 266 26.22 -1.16 -3.58
C VAL A 266 24.83 -1.01 -2.95
N PRO A 267 24.45 -1.85 -1.96
CA PRO A 267 23.19 -1.70 -1.26
C PRO A 267 22.97 -0.27 -0.75
N GLY A 268 21.71 0.17 -0.72
CA GLY A 268 21.28 1.50 -0.27
C GLY A 268 21.44 1.73 1.24
N TRP A 269 22.55 1.31 1.85
CA TRP A 269 22.85 1.59 3.24
C TRP A 269 22.93 3.09 3.47
N GLN A 270 22.50 3.55 4.64
CA GLN A 270 22.42 4.98 4.97
C GLN A 270 23.74 5.72 4.78
N VAL A 271 24.88 5.06 5.06
CA VAL A 271 26.22 5.64 4.83
C VAL A 271 26.50 5.89 3.34
N ILE A 272 25.98 5.05 2.45
CA ILE A 272 26.13 5.16 0.99
C ILE A 272 25.16 6.18 0.42
N LEU A 273 23.93 6.25 0.93
CA LEU A 273 22.94 7.23 0.48
C LEU A 273 23.32 8.66 0.87
N LYS A 274 23.99 8.84 2.02
CA LYS A 274 24.45 10.15 2.49
C LYS A 274 25.69 10.67 1.78
N ALA A 275 26.47 9.77 1.17
CA ALA A 275 27.71 10.16 0.50
C ALA A 275 27.45 11.12 -0.67
N GLN A 276 28.23 12.19 -0.81
CA GLN A 276 28.03 13.17 -1.86
C GLN A 276 28.76 12.74 -3.15
N ASP A 277 30.02 12.36 -3.03
CA ASP A 277 30.85 11.92 -4.17
C ASP A 277 31.60 10.62 -3.83
N PRO A 278 30.87 9.50 -3.66
CA PRO A 278 31.46 8.21 -3.34
C PRO A 278 32.23 7.63 -4.52
N VAL A 279 33.40 7.05 -4.24
CA VAL A 279 34.21 6.27 -5.15
C VAL A 279 34.68 4.98 -4.47
N ALA A 280 34.85 3.92 -5.24
CA ALA A 280 35.29 2.64 -4.73
C ALA A 280 36.73 2.30 -5.18
N ILE A 281 37.49 1.66 -4.31
CA ILE A 281 38.83 1.14 -4.59
C ILE A 281 38.88 -0.32 -4.13
N LEU A 282 39.33 -1.20 -5.00
CA LEU A 282 39.63 -2.58 -4.63
C LEU A 282 40.97 -2.61 -3.87
N CYS A 283 40.99 -3.28 -2.72
CA CYS A 283 42.20 -3.40 -1.92
C CYS A 283 42.28 -4.76 -1.26
N ASN A 284 43.42 -5.06 -0.67
CA ASN A 284 43.58 -6.19 0.21
C ASN A 284 43.47 -5.72 1.68
N ASN A 285 42.98 -6.59 2.56
CA ASN A 285 42.96 -6.29 4.00
C ASN A 285 44.34 -5.90 4.56
N THR A 286 45.42 -6.44 4.01
CA THR A 286 46.80 -6.08 4.41
C THR A 286 47.19 -4.63 4.10
N GLN A 287 46.47 -3.97 3.19
CA GLN A 287 46.68 -2.57 2.81
C GLN A 287 45.83 -1.58 3.63
N LEU A 288 45.00 -2.09 4.54
CA LEU A 288 44.21 -1.25 5.45
C LEU A 288 44.80 -1.30 6.87
N PRO A 289 44.75 -0.18 7.61
CA PRO A 289 45.20 -0.15 9.00
C PRO A 289 44.33 -1.04 9.90
N ASN A 290 44.92 -1.51 11.01
CA ASN A 290 44.23 -2.25 12.06
C ASN A 290 43.47 -3.51 11.61
N GLN A 291 43.97 -4.22 10.58
CA GLN A 291 43.41 -5.50 10.14
C GLN A 291 44.22 -6.71 10.64
N GLU A 292 43.50 -7.80 10.96
CA GLU A 292 44.10 -9.11 11.24
C GLU A 292 44.74 -9.66 9.95
N ARG A 293 46.05 -9.93 10.00
CA ARG A 293 46.87 -10.27 8.83
C ARG A 293 46.97 -11.76 8.53
N GLU A 294 46.21 -12.60 9.23
CA GLU A 294 46.36 -14.06 9.14
C GLU A 294 45.94 -14.63 7.79
N LYS A 295 45.01 -13.98 7.08
CA LYS A 295 44.58 -14.36 5.72
C LYS A 295 44.41 -13.14 4.86
N SER A 296 45.05 -13.16 3.69
CA SER A 296 44.88 -12.12 2.67
C SER A 296 43.50 -12.24 2.04
N GLU A 297 42.73 -11.15 2.04
CA GLU A 297 41.36 -11.09 1.50
C GLU A 297 41.18 -9.81 0.69
N GLU A 298 40.57 -9.92 -0.50
CA GLU A 298 40.17 -8.76 -1.30
C GLU A 298 38.96 -8.06 -0.67
N LEU A 299 38.98 -6.73 -0.66
CA LEU A 299 37.98 -5.86 -0.06
C LEU A 299 37.59 -4.76 -1.05
N LEU A 300 36.37 -4.26 -0.91
CA LEU A 300 35.92 -3.04 -1.58
C LEU A 300 35.87 -1.90 -0.56
N ALA A 301 36.80 -0.96 -0.65
CA ALA A 301 36.83 0.24 0.16
C ALA A 301 36.07 1.36 -0.58
N ILE A 302 35.16 2.05 0.12
CA ILE A 302 34.38 3.17 -0.42
C ILE A 302 34.74 4.43 0.33
N ILE A 303 35.07 5.46 -0.45
CA ILE A 303 35.56 6.75 0.02
C ILE A 303 34.61 7.84 -0.47
N ASP A 304 34.23 8.77 0.39
CA ASP A 304 33.55 10.00 -0.06
C ASP A 304 34.59 11.10 -0.28
N ARG A 305 34.79 11.50 -1.54
CA ARG A 305 35.76 12.54 -1.92
C ARG A 305 35.34 13.94 -1.45
N ALA A 306 34.05 14.15 -1.17
CA ALA A 306 33.53 15.41 -0.68
C ALA A 306 33.83 15.62 0.83
N GLU A 307 34.19 14.57 1.55
CA GLU A 307 34.47 14.62 2.98
C GLU A 307 35.98 14.69 3.26
N GLN A 308 36.50 15.92 3.32
CA GLN A 308 37.94 16.21 3.51
C GLN A 308 38.24 16.93 4.83
N GLU A 309 37.21 17.18 5.66
CA GLU A 309 37.39 17.73 7.00
C GLU A 309 37.89 16.64 7.95
N TRP A 310 38.95 16.94 8.70
CA TRP A 310 39.55 15.98 9.63
C TRP A 310 38.61 15.62 10.78
N SER A 311 38.65 14.35 11.19
CA SER A 311 37.97 13.83 12.39
C SER A 311 38.81 12.72 13.02
N ALA A 312 38.98 12.79 14.35
CA ALA A 312 39.71 11.78 15.12
C ALA A 312 39.01 10.40 15.17
N ASP A 313 37.78 10.28 14.68
CA ASP A 313 37.02 9.03 14.67
C ASP A 313 36.95 8.38 13.27
N SER A 314 37.78 8.83 12.32
CA SER A 314 37.66 8.45 10.91
C SER A 314 39.00 8.15 10.24
N TYR A 315 38.95 7.27 9.25
CA TYR A 315 40.08 7.01 8.35
C TYR A 315 39.93 7.85 7.09
N PHE A 316 41.05 8.36 6.59
CA PHE A 316 41.10 9.21 5.40
C PHE A 316 42.08 8.65 4.38
N VAL A 317 41.85 8.98 3.12
CA VAL A 317 42.78 8.72 2.03
C VAL A 317 43.71 9.91 1.89
N VAL A 318 45.01 9.65 1.86
CA VAL A 318 46.08 10.64 1.68
C VAL A 318 47.01 10.21 0.55
N ASP A 319 47.75 11.17 -0.01
CA ASP A 319 48.84 10.88 -0.95
C ASP A 319 50.15 10.77 -0.18
N GLN A 320 50.73 9.57 -0.15
CA GLN A 320 52.07 9.31 0.33
C GLN A 320 52.99 8.94 -0.83
N SER A 321 53.97 9.80 -1.10
CA SER A 321 54.98 9.55 -2.12
C SER A 321 54.43 9.20 -3.52
N GLY A 322 53.27 9.75 -3.88
CA GLY A 322 52.60 9.53 -5.18
C GLY A 322 51.63 8.36 -5.20
N GLN A 323 51.41 7.68 -4.07
CA GLN A 323 50.46 6.57 -3.91
C GLN A 323 49.43 6.90 -2.84
N LEU A 324 48.22 6.40 -3.03
CA LEU A 324 47.15 6.54 -2.07
C LEU A 324 47.31 5.54 -0.94
N GLU A 325 47.21 6.03 0.28
CA GLU A 325 47.17 5.23 1.50
C GLU A 325 45.98 5.62 2.37
N VAL A 326 45.51 4.67 3.18
CA VAL A 326 44.42 4.87 4.14
C VAL A 326 45.02 5.02 5.52
N GLU A 327 44.82 6.17 6.14
CA GLU A 327 45.41 6.49 7.45
C GLU A 327 44.38 7.05 8.43
N TRP A 328 44.70 6.90 9.72
CA TRP A 328 44.00 7.53 10.82
C TRP A 328 44.96 8.47 11.53
N PHE A 329 44.48 9.66 11.88
CA PHE A 329 45.28 10.69 12.53
C PHE A 329 44.65 11.08 13.85
N LEU A 330 45.44 11.00 14.93
CA LEU A 330 45.03 11.43 16.27
C LEU A 330 44.81 12.94 16.36
N GLU A 331 45.56 13.72 15.58
CA GLU A 331 45.48 15.18 15.49
C GLU A 331 45.35 15.60 14.03
N GLU A 332 44.94 16.85 13.77
CA GLU A 332 44.78 17.36 12.41
C GLU A 332 46.11 17.25 11.64
N PRO A 333 46.15 16.50 10.52
CA PRO A 333 47.38 16.25 9.80
C PRO A 333 47.80 17.45 8.94
N ASN A 334 49.10 17.62 8.74
CA ASN A 334 49.66 18.60 7.80
C ASN A 334 49.65 18.13 6.33
N VAL A 335 48.95 17.03 6.03
CA VAL A 335 48.81 16.49 4.67
C VAL A 335 47.38 16.66 4.18
N PRO A 336 47.16 16.92 2.87
CA PRO A 336 45.82 17.11 2.34
C PRO A 336 45.03 15.78 2.37
N LEU A 337 43.83 15.84 2.95
CA LEU A 337 42.88 14.73 2.93
C LEU A 337 42.14 14.69 1.59
N LEU A 338 42.12 13.53 0.93
CA LEU A 338 41.53 13.36 -0.40
C LEU A 338 40.09 12.80 -0.35
N GLY A 339 39.66 12.35 0.82
CA GLY A 339 38.33 11.83 1.10
C GLY A 339 38.32 10.92 2.32
N ARG A 340 37.14 10.74 2.91
CA ARG A 340 36.93 9.89 4.09
C ARG A 340 36.55 8.47 3.68
N LEU A 341 37.16 7.46 4.31
CA LEU A 341 36.73 6.07 4.17
C LEU A 341 35.39 5.88 4.91
N ILE A 342 34.34 5.56 4.18
CA ILE A 342 32.98 5.47 4.73
C ILE A 342 32.48 4.02 4.87
N LEU A 343 33.02 3.08 4.10
CA LEU A 343 32.62 1.68 4.14
C LEU A 343 33.74 0.77 3.63
N VAL A 344 33.89 -0.40 4.26
CA VAL A 344 34.73 -1.49 3.76
C VAL A 344 33.86 -2.74 3.66
N MET A 345 33.74 -3.30 2.47
CA MET A 345 32.95 -4.49 2.21
C MET A 345 33.85 -5.68 1.92
N ARG A 346 33.55 -6.81 2.57
CA ARG A 346 34.11 -8.12 2.21
C ARG A 346 33.27 -8.76 1.11
N PRO A 347 33.85 -9.68 0.31
CA PRO A 347 33.11 -10.47 -0.65
C PRO A 347 32.00 -11.26 0.04
N LYS A 348 30.91 -11.53 -0.67
CA LYS A 348 29.81 -12.35 -0.14
C LYS A 348 30.36 -13.73 0.20
N LYS A 349 30.18 -14.17 1.45
CA LYS A 349 30.48 -15.56 1.84
C LYS A 349 29.57 -16.50 1.06
N ILE A 350 30.16 -17.32 0.19
CA ILE A 350 29.47 -18.43 -0.46
C ILE A 350 29.63 -19.61 0.50
N LEU A 351 28.58 -19.92 1.26
CA LEU A 351 28.47 -21.18 1.99
C LEU A 351 27.99 -22.22 0.96
N ASP A 352 28.83 -23.19 0.62
CA ASP A 352 28.58 -24.37 -0.22
C ASP A 352 27.49 -24.23 -1.32
N GLU A 353 27.93 -24.02 -2.57
CA GLU A 353 27.09 -23.93 -3.77
C GLU A 353 26.01 -25.01 -3.97
N PRO A 354 26.14 -26.29 -3.52
CA PRO A 354 25.08 -27.27 -3.75
C PRO A 354 23.85 -27.13 -2.83
N LEU A 355 23.91 -26.46 -1.67
CA LEU A 355 22.72 -26.32 -0.79
C LEU A 355 21.73 -25.24 -1.26
N SER A 356 22.15 -24.30 -2.12
CA SER A 356 21.29 -23.22 -2.61
C SER A 356 20.19 -23.69 -3.58
N ARG A 357 20.14 -24.97 -3.95
CA ARG A 357 19.13 -25.51 -4.90
C ARG A 357 17.99 -26.28 -4.23
N ASP A 358 18.15 -26.71 -2.97
CA ASP A 358 17.10 -27.41 -2.23
C ASP A 358 16.51 -26.50 -1.14
N VAL A 359 15.50 -25.73 -1.53
CA VAL A 359 14.79 -24.75 -0.68
C VAL A 359 13.80 -25.42 0.31
N TRP A 360 13.88 -26.74 0.50
CA TRP A 360 12.93 -27.51 1.32
C TRP A 360 13.60 -28.38 2.38
N GLN A 361 14.68 -27.89 2.99
CA GLN A 361 15.09 -28.43 4.28
C GLN A 361 14.49 -27.54 5.38
N VAL A 362 13.39 -28.02 5.96
CA VAL A 362 12.86 -27.45 7.20
C VAL A 362 13.75 -27.98 8.32
N ASP A 363 14.32 -27.10 9.13
CA ASP A 363 15.05 -27.49 10.34
C ASP A 363 14.11 -28.33 11.23
N GLU A 364 14.50 -29.58 11.53
CA GLU A 364 13.82 -30.44 12.53
C GLU A 364 14.13 -30.02 13.96
#